data_AF-A0A2X3H3Z0-F1
#
_entry.id   AF-A0A2X3H3Z0-F1
#
_cell.length_a   1.000
_cell.length_b   1.000
_cell.length_c   1.000
_cell.angle_alpha   90.00
_cell.angle_beta   90.00
_cell.angle_gamma   90.00
#
_symmetry.space_group_name_H-M   'P 1'
#
loop_
_entity.id
_entity.type
_entity.pdbx_description
1 polymer ?
#
loop_
_entity_poly.entity_id
_entity_poly.type
_entity_poly.pdbx_seq_one_letter_code
_entity_poly.pdbx_strand_id
1 'polypeptide(L)'
;MLVEGITTKMKGFSGYVVALFAILIFGDTAYIAYFNSFFGEGLMLIAMLYISASLLLIYQNRYNDYWMLALFFVSSLLLITTKQQNAPVAIVIGMLGLLLLFIKKNKAFRIWTASALGAIVLTGVLMYAFIPETFVTINQYQTMTRGVILNTEEPEKDLKDMGINEQFALLKGTTYFQKYKMVETDSPFMEENFYRHFGFVPVLEFYISHPNTLLQMLNLSAEHAFTIRPLEMGNYEKSAGKPFGAKTGFFTLYSTVKHNASPSSFGMIVLFALAVILGYSRGSIQKWRLGDFRGLVRLDLVLILVGTSFAVLLTTIVGDGEADLAKHEFLFNVCFDILILMILASLTEFTWEQIAKRRAKKHV
;
A
#
# COMPACT_ATOMS: atom_id res chain seq x y z
N MET A 1 -17.67 -9.64 2.60
CA MET A 1 -17.90 -8.30 3.17
C MET A 1 -17.51 -7.16 2.21
N LEU A 2 -16.30 -7.14 1.62
CA LEU A 2 -15.93 -6.06 0.68
C LEU A 2 -16.91 -5.94 -0.50
N VAL A 3 -17.15 -7.04 -1.22
CA VAL A 3 -18.10 -7.08 -2.34
C VAL A 3 -19.48 -6.56 -1.91
N GLU A 4 -20.00 -7.04 -0.78
CA GLU A 4 -21.27 -6.56 -0.24
C GLU A 4 -21.25 -5.05 0.05
N GLY A 5 -20.21 -4.52 0.68
CA GLY A 5 -20.06 -3.09 0.96
C GLY A 5 -20.09 -2.23 -0.31
N ILE A 6 -19.52 -2.74 -1.40
CA ILE A 6 -19.55 -2.09 -2.72
C ILE A 6 -20.94 -2.22 -3.36
N THR A 7 -21.54 -3.41 -3.34
CA THR A 7 -22.72 -3.73 -4.15
C THR A 7 -24.07 -3.52 -3.45
N THR A 8 -24.10 -3.19 -2.15
CA THR A 8 -25.35 -3.13 -1.33
C THR A 8 -26.49 -2.34 -1.99
N LYS A 9 -26.19 -1.22 -2.67
CA LYS A 9 -27.21 -0.36 -3.30
C LYS A 9 -27.39 -0.62 -4.81
N MET A 10 -26.57 -1.49 -5.40
CA MET A 10 -26.61 -1.79 -6.82
C MET A 10 -27.86 -2.63 -7.15
N LYS A 11 -28.47 -2.37 -8.30
CA LYS A 11 -29.70 -3.05 -8.74
C LYS A 11 -29.42 -4.08 -9.83
N GLY A 12 -30.15 -5.20 -9.79
CA GLY A 12 -30.16 -6.20 -10.85
C GLY A 12 -28.82 -6.93 -11.01
N PHE A 13 -28.42 -7.16 -12.27
CA PHE A 13 -27.25 -7.97 -12.59
C PHE A 13 -25.90 -7.30 -12.31
N SER A 14 -25.90 -5.97 -12.12
CA SER A 14 -24.68 -5.16 -11.94
C SER A 14 -23.84 -5.61 -10.73
N GLY A 15 -24.47 -6.03 -9.63
CA GLY A 15 -23.76 -6.54 -8.45
C GLY A 15 -22.98 -7.83 -8.72
N TYR A 16 -23.53 -8.74 -9.54
CA TYR A 16 -22.85 -9.99 -9.90
C TYR A 16 -21.62 -9.74 -10.77
N VAL A 17 -21.68 -8.74 -11.65
CA VAL A 17 -20.52 -8.32 -12.47
C VAL A 17 -19.39 -7.79 -11.59
N VAL A 18 -19.72 -6.99 -10.57
CA VAL A 18 -18.71 -6.49 -9.61
C VAL A 18 -18.13 -7.62 -8.77
N ALA A 19 -18.95 -8.58 -8.35
CA ALA A 19 -18.46 -9.78 -7.67
C ALA A 19 -17.49 -10.58 -8.53
N LEU A 20 -17.78 -10.72 -9.84
CA LEU A 20 -16.87 -11.37 -10.79
C LEU A 20 -15.53 -10.62 -10.90
N PHE A 21 -15.55 -9.28 -10.99
CA PHE A 21 -14.31 -8.50 -10.98
C PHE A 21 -13.52 -8.70 -9.69
N ALA A 22 -14.17 -8.72 -8.52
CA ALA A 22 -13.49 -8.97 -7.26
C ALA A 22 -12.81 -10.35 -7.23
N ILE A 23 -13.45 -11.39 -7.78
CA ILE A 23 -12.86 -12.74 -7.89
C ILE A 23 -11.67 -12.73 -8.86
N LEU A 24 -11.79 -12.06 -10.02
CA LEU A 24 -10.70 -11.98 -10.99
C LEU A 24 -9.47 -11.25 -10.45
N ILE A 25 -9.68 -10.20 -9.64
CA ILE A 25 -8.62 -9.39 -9.03
C ILE A 25 -7.98 -10.13 -7.85
N PHE A 26 -8.75 -10.41 -6.79
CA PHE A 26 -8.22 -10.94 -5.53
C PHE A 26 -8.06 -12.46 -5.52
N GLY A 27 -8.68 -13.14 -6.48
CA GLY A 27 -8.44 -14.57 -6.73
C GLY A 27 -7.21 -14.83 -7.59
N ASP A 28 -6.56 -13.81 -8.14
CA ASP A 28 -5.36 -13.97 -8.97
C ASP A 28 -4.25 -14.68 -8.19
N THR A 29 -3.60 -15.66 -8.82
CA THR A 29 -2.54 -16.45 -8.17
C THR A 29 -1.39 -15.60 -7.66
N ALA A 30 -1.14 -14.41 -8.20
CA ALA A 30 -0.15 -13.49 -7.66
C ALA A 30 -0.44 -13.06 -6.22
N TYR A 31 -1.71 -12.94 -5.84
CA TYR A 31 -2.12 -12.72 -4.46
C TYR A 31 -2.14 -14.00 -3.65
N ILE A 32 -2.75 -15.07 -4.20
CA ILE A 32 -2.97 -16.30 -3.43
C ILE A 32 -1.63 -16.99 -3.08
N ALA A 33 -0.61 -16.85 -3.92
CA ALA A 33 0.70 -17.46 -3.69
C ALA A 33 1.33 -17.06 -2.34
N TYR A 34 1.05 -15.85 -1.82
CA TYR A 34 1.58 -15.42 -0.52
C TYR A 34 1.04 -16.26 0.65
N PHE A 35 -0.19 -16.77 0.55
CA PHE A 35 -0.76 -17.65 1.59
C PHE A 35 -0.05 -19.01 1.69
N ASN A 36 0.73 -19.38 0.68
CA ASN A 36 1.56 -20.59 0.69
C ASN A 36 3.01 -20.29 1.14
N SER A 37 3.22 -19.21 1.89
CA SER A 37 4.53 -18.81 2.41
C SER A 37 4.43 -18.19 3.80
N PHE A 38 5.57 -17.92 4.44
CA PHE A 38 5.65 -17.23 5.73
C PHE A 38 5.68 -15.70 5.60
N PHE A 39 5.39 -15.17 4.41
CA PHE A 39 5.31 -13.74 4.15
C PHE A 39 4.05 -13.14 4.78
N GLY A 40 4.18 -11.96 5.38
CA GLY A 40 3.07 -11.25 6.04
C GLY A 40 2.05 -10.67 5.06
N GLU A 41 2.41 -10.58 3.78
CA GLU A 41 1.66 -9.97 2.69
C GLU A 41 0.24 -10.56 2.55
N GLY A 42 0.07 -11.88 2.76
CA GLY A 42 -1.27 -12.49 2.81
C GLY A 42 -2.18 -11.90 3.89
N LEU A 43 -1.64 -11.62 5.08
CA LEU A 43 -2.36 -10.97 6.16
C LEU A 43 -2.63 -9.49 5.86
N MET A 44 -1.69 -8.78 5.23
CA MET A 44 -1.90 -7.40 4.78
C MET A 44 -3.08 -7.28 3.82
N LEU A 45 -3.19 -8.22 2.86
CA LEU A 45 -4.33 -8.29 1.94
C LEU A 45 -5.65 -8.43 2.73
N ILE A 46 -5.74 -9.43 3.60
CA ILE A 46 -6.96 -9.67 4.39
C ILE A 46 -7.34 -8.43 5.20
N ALA A 47 -6.37 -7.85 5.91
CA ALA A 47 -6.57 -6.69 6.77
C ALA A 47 -7.08 -5.49 5.98
N MET A 48 -6.44 -5.15 4.84
CA MET A 48 -6.85 -3.99 4.04
C MET A 48 -8.22 -4.18 3.36
N LEU A 49 -8.57 -5.42 2.97
CA LEU A 49 -9.90 -5.76 2.47
C LEU A 49 -10.97 -5.55 3.56
N TYR A 50 -10.69 -5.93 4.82
CA TYR A 50 -11.63 -5.72 5.93
C TYR A 50 -11.73 -4.26 6.38
N ILE A 51 -10.63 -3.50 6.37
CA ILE A 51 -10.66 -2.04 6.58
C ILE A 51 -11.58 -1.40 5.53
N SER A 52 -11.37 -1.73 4.25
CA SER A 52 -12.19 -1.19 3.15
C SER A 52 -13.65 -1.61 3.24
N ALA A 53 -13.90 -2.88 3.57
CA ALA A 53 -15.26 -3.39 3.76
C ALA A 53 -15.97 -2.68 4.92
N SER A 54 -15.30 -2.50 6.06
CA SER A 54 -15.88 -1.87 7.25
C SER A 54 -16.31 -0.42 6.97
N LEU A 55 -15.45 0.37 6.34
CA LEU A 55 -15.75 1.75 5.96
C LEU A 55 -16.88 1.84 4.94
N LEU A 56 -16.90 0.96 3.93
CA LEU A 56 -18.00 0.91 2.97
C LEU A 56 -19.33 0.52 3.64
N LEU A 57 -19.33 -0.46 4.56
CA LEU A 57 -20.53 -0.89 5.26
C LEU A 57 -21.04 0.18 6.25
N ILE A 58 -20.15 0.97 6.86
CA ILE A 58 -20.49 2.19 7.61
C ILE A 58 -21.12 3.21 6.67
N TYR A 59 -20.50 3.50 5.53
CA TYR A 59 -21.03 4.42 4.52
C TYR A 59 -22.44 4.02 4.08
N GLN A 60 -22.69 2.73 3.87
CA GLN A 60 -23.99 2.19 3.46
C GLN A 60 -25.02 2.15 4.61
N ASN A 61 -24.61 2.37 5.86
CA ASN A 61 -25.42 2.16 7.06
C ASN A 61 -26.07 0.76 7.08
N ARG A 62 -25.29 -0.26 6.67
CA ARG A 62 -25.80 -1.63 6.46
C ARG A 62 -25.85 -2.44 7.75
N TYR A 63 -24.84 -2.28 8.60
CA TYR A 63 -24.69 -3.00 9.87
C TYR A 63 -24.54 -2.01 11.02
N ASN A 64 -24.53 -2.53 12.24
CA ASN A 64 -24.27 -1.74 13.44
C ASN A 64 -22.87 -1.12 13.39
N ASP A 65 -22.80 0.21 13.48
CA ASP A 65 -21.54 0.97 13.42
C ASP A 65 -20.51 0.53 14.47
N TYR A 66 -20.92 0.05 15.66
CA TYR A 66 -19.99 -0.42 16.68
C TYR A 66 -19.24 -1.68 16.21
N TRP A 67 -19.94 -2.61 15.54
CA TRP A 67 -19.30 -3.80 14.97
C TRP A 67 -18.39 -3.45 13.80
N MET A 68 -18.78 -2.49 12.96
CA MET A 68 -17.93 -2.04 11.87
C MET A 68 -16.71 -1.26 12.37
N LEU A 69 -16.86 -0.47 13.43
CA LEU A 69 -15.73 0.18 14.11
C LEU A 69 -14.77 -0.85 14.73
N ALA A 70 -15.30 -1.90 15.36
CA ALA A 70 -14.46 -2.98 15.89
C ALA A 70 -13.71 -3.73 14.78
N LEU A 71 -14.39 -4.03 13.66
CA LEU A 71 -13.76 -4.64 12.49
C LEU A 71 -12.67 -3.74 11.88
N PHE A 72 -12.95 -2.45 11.72
CA PHE A 72 -11.98 -1.45 11.28
C PHE A 72 -10.76 -1.41 12.19
N PHE A 73 -10.98 -1.38 13.51
CA PHE A 73 -9.93 -1.32 14.51
C PHE A 73 -9.04 -2.56 14.52
N VAL A 74 -9.63 -3.76 14.64
CA VAL A 74 -8.88 -5.03 14.68
C VAL A 74 -8.10 -5.23 13.39
N SER A 75 -8.71 -4.95 12.24
CA SER A 75 -8.03 -5.08 10.94
C SER A 75 -6.89 -4.07 10.80
N SER A 76 -7.04 -2.85 11.31
CA SER A 76 -5.97 -1.85 11.33
C SER A 76 -4.79 -2.29 12.20
N LEU A 77 -5.06 -2.82 13.40
CA LEU A 77 -4.00 -3.37 14.25
C LEU A 77 -3.24 -4.50 13.56
N LEU A 78 -3.96 -5.47 12.97
CA LEU A 78 -3.34 -6.57 12.23
C LEU A 78 -2.47 -6.06 11.08
N LEU A 79 -2.98 -5.09 10.29
CA LEU A 79 -2.22 -4.51 9.18
C LEU A 79 -0.90 -3.91 9.68
N ILE A 80 -0.95 -3.11 10.74
CA ILE A 80 0.22 -2.39 11.28
C ILE A 80 1.24 -3.35 11.89
N THR A 81 0.79 -4.38 12.61
CA THR A 81 1.69 -5.34 13.27
C THR A 81 2.26 -6.41 12.33
N THR A 82 1.76 -6.50 11.10
CA THR A 82 2.23 -7.49 10.11
C THR A 82 3.68 -7.23 9.66
N LYS A 83 4.08 -5.97 9.52
CA LYS A 83 5.43 -5.58 9.07
C LYS A 83 5.77 -4.20 9.64
N GLN A 84 7.01 -4.00 10.08
CA GLN A 84 7.46 -2.71 10.64
C GLN A 84 7.32 -1.55 9.64
N GLN A 85 7.48 -1.84 8.35
CA GLN A 85 7.27 -0.88 7.26
C GLN A 85 5.85 -0.29 7.23
N ASN A 86 4.86 -0.97 7.83
CA ASN A 86 3.47 -0.48 7.89
C ASN A 86 3.25 0.56 9.00
N ALA A 87 4.24 0.85 9.85
CA ALA A 87 4.08 1.81 10.95
C ALA A 87 3.53 3.19 10.49
N PRO A 88 4.00 3.80 9.37
CA PRO A 88 3.45 5.07 8.90
C PRO A 88 2.00 5.00 8.41
N VAL A 89 1.53 3.81 8.02
CA VAL A 89 0.11 3.60 7.64
C VAL A 89 -0.81 3.83 8.83
N ALA A 90 -0.35 3.61 10.07
CA ALA A 90 -1.10 3.91 11.28
C ALA A 90 -1.47 5.40 11.38
N ILE A 91 -0.56 6.29 10.96
CA ILE A 91 -0.78 7.74 10.97
C ILE A 91 -1.82 8.11 9.91
N VAL A 92 -1.73 7.53 8.71
CA VAL A 92 -2.71 7.75 7.63
C VAL A 92 -4.12 7.33 8.08
N ILE A 93 -4.26 6.09 8.59
CA ILE A 93 -5.54 5.55 9.07
C ILE A 93 -6.06 6.38 10.27
N GLY A 94 -5.17 6.74 11.20
CA GLY A 94 -5.51 7.52 12.38
C GLY A 94 -6.04 8.92 12.06
N MET A 95 -5.35 9.65 11.17
CA MET A 95 -5.72 11.01 10.79
C MET A 95 -6.99 11.05 9.94
N LEU A 96 -7.08 10.22 8.90
CA LEU A 96 -8.23 10.22 8.00
C LEU A 96 -9.46 9.61 8.69
N GLY A 97 -9.25 8.57 9.51
CA GLY A 97 -10.29 7.97 10.34
C GLY A 97 -10.95 8.92 11.35
N LEU A 98 -10.40 10.12 11.62
CA LEU A 98 -11.05 11.14 12.46
C LEU A 98 -12.46 11.50 11.96
N LEU A 99 -12.75 11.36 10.66
CA LEU A 99 -14.09 11.56 10.11
C LEU A 99 -15.14 10.68 10.83
N LEU A 100 -14.76 9.47 11.26
CA LEU A 100 -15.64 8.53 11.94
C LEU A 100 -16.19 9.10 13.26
N LEU A 101 -15.51 10.04 13.92
CA LEU A 101 -16.01 10.70 15.14
C LEU A 101 -17.31 11.46 14.90
N PHE A 102 -17.57 11.86 13.66
CA PHE A 102 -18.70 12.73 13.31
C PHE A 102 -19.89 11.98 12.72
N ILE A 103 -19.78 10.67 12.43
CA ILE A 103 -20.89 9.88 11.85
C ILE A 103 -22.07 9.70 12.82
N LYS A 104 -21.79 9.77 14.13
CA LYS A 104 -22.78 9.65 15.20
C LYS A 104 -22.57 10.74 16.25
N LYS A 105 -23.68 11.30 16.75
CA LYS A 105 -23.68 12.29 17.85
C LYS A 105 -23.53 11.65 19.23
N ASN A 106 -23.66 10.32 19.34
CA ASN A 106 -23.57 9.59 20.60
C ASN A 106 -22.16 9.72 21.23
N LYS A 107 -22.09 10.17 22.48
CA LYS A 107 -20.84 10.35 23.24
C LYS A 107 -20.04 9.05 23.36
N ALA A 108 -20.68 7.93 23.67
CA ALA A 108 -20.00 6.64 23.81
C ALA A 108 -19.36 6.22 22.49
N PHE A 109 -20.05 6.37 21.35
CA PHE A 109 -19.47 6.05 20.04
C PHE A 109 -18.23 6.89 19.73
N ARG A 110 -18.26 8.19 20.06
CA ARG A 110 -17.12 9.10 19.89
C ARG A 110 -15.92 8.71 20.75
N ILE A 111 -16.16 8.34 22.01
CA ILE A 111 -15.10 7.88 22.92
C ILE A 111 -14.47 6.60 22.36
N TRP A 112 -15.28 5.59 22.00
CA TRP A 112 -14.77 4.35 21.41
C TRP A 112 -13.98 4.58 20.12
N THR A 113 -14.45 5.47 19.25
CA THR A 113 -13.76 5.82 18.01
C THR A 113 -12.43 6.53 18.30
N ALA A 114 -12.41 7.51 19.20
CA ALA A 114 -11.19 8.23 19.57
C ALA A 114 -10.16 7.30 20.22
N SER A 115 -10.60 6.40 21.11
CA SER A 115 -9.75 5.38 21.72
C SER A 115 -9.20 4.41 20.68
N ALA A 116 -10.02 3.95 19.72
CA ALA A 116 -9.58 3.08 18.65
C ALA A 116 -8.53 3.75 17.76
N LEU A 117 -8.75 4.99 17.32
CA LEU A 117 -7.79 5.76 16.52
C LEU A 117 -6.50 6.04 17.28
N GLY A 118 -6.60 6.42 18.55
CA GLY A 118 -5.44 6.64 19.43
C GLY A 118 -4.61 5.36 19.60
N ALA A 119 -5.27 4.21 19.81
CA ALA A 119 -4.60 2.92 19.91
C ALA A 119 -3.98 2.47 18.58
N ILE A 120 -4.60 2.76 17.43
CA ILE A 120 -4.02 2.52 16.10
C ILE A 120 -2.72 3.30 15.93
N VAL A 121 -2.74 4.62 16.18
CA VAL A 121 -1.55 5.48 16.08
C VAL A 121 -0.47 5.03 17.06
N LEU A 122 -0.84 4.76 18.31
CA LEU A 122 0.08 4.24 19.33
C LEU A 122 0.73 2.93 18.88
N THR A 123 -0.04 2.02 18.28
CA THR A 123 0.51 0.75 17.75
C THR A 123 1.54 1.00 16.65
N GLY A 124 1.30 1.97 15.76
CA GLY A 124 2.29 2.39 14.76
C GLY A 124 3.57 2.92 15.40
N VAL A 125 3.44 3.78 16.41
CA VAL A 125 4.59 4.33 17.15
C VAL A 125 5.38 3.22 17.85
N LEU A 126 4.70 2.29 18.53
CA LEU A 126 5.35 1.17 19.21
C LEU A 126 6.03 0.23 18.21
N MET A 127 5.40 -0.06 17.07
CA MET A 127 5.99 -0.89 16.01
C MET A 127 7.27 -0.28 15.46
N TYR A 128 7.34 1.05 15.34
CA TYR A 128 8.55 1.76 14.93
C TYR A 128 9.61 1.79 16.05
N ALA A 129 9.20 2.04 17.29
CA ALA A 129 10.12 2.12 18.43
C ALA A 129 10.76 0.77 18.79
N PHE A 130 10.09 -0.34 18.50
CA PHE A 130 10.56 -1.71 18.79
C PHE A 130 11.07 -2.45 17.55
N ILE A 131 11.51 -1.74 16.51
CA ILE A 131 12.24 -2.36 15.39
C ILE A 131 13.55 -2.95 15.97
N PRO A 132 13.80 -4.27 15.82
CA PRO A 132 15.06 -4.87 16.25
C PRO A 132 16.24 -4.27 15.49
N GLU A 133 17.35 -4.02 16.18
CA GLU A 133 18.54 -3.40 15.59
C GLU A 133 19.04 -4.12 14.34
N THR A 134 18.96 -5.45 14.30
CA THR A 134 19.34 -6.23 13.12
C THR A 134 18.59 -5.80 11.87
N PHE A 135 17.27 -5.54 11.97
CA PHE A 135 16.48 -5.02 10.84
C PHE A 135 16.88 -3.58 10.50
N VAL A 136 17.17 -2.74 11.49
CA VAL A 136 17.66 -1.37 11.26
C VAL A 136 18.95 -1.40 10.44
N THR A 137 19.93 -2.22 10.84
CA THR A 137 21.23 -2.34 10.16
C THR A 137 21.09 -2.86 8.73
N ILE A 138 20.29 -3.92 8.51
CA ILE A 138 20.00 -4.45 7.17
C ILE A 138 19.43 -3.35 6.28
N ASN A 139 18.43 -2.63 6.79
CA ASN A 139 17.72 -1.58 6.07
C ASN A 139 18.61 -0.37 5.78
N GLN A 140 19.43 0.06 6.74
CA GLN A 140 20.41 1.14 6.54
C GLN A 140 21.40 0.78 5.43
N TYR A 141 21.93 -0.45 5.42
CA TYR A 141 22.84 -0.90 4.38
C TYR A 141 22.20 -0.80 2.99
N GLN A 142 20.98 -1.35 2.85
CA GLN A 142 20.27 -1.35 1.57
C GLN A 142 19.86 0.06 1.15
N THR A 143 19.36 0.88 2.08
CA THR A 143 18.99 2.29 1.84
C THR A 143 20.14 3.07 1.21
N MET A 144 21.36 2.90 1.74
CA MET A 144 22.51 3.59 1.20
C MET A 144 22.92 2.99 -0.16
N THR A 145 23.25 1.70 -0.18
CA THR A 145 23.90 1.02 -1.32
C THR A 145 22.97 0.77 -2.52
N ARG A 146 21.68 0.56 -2.28
CA ARG A 146 20.61 0.32 -3.26
C ARG A 146 19.63 1.50 -3.36
N GLY A 147 19.89 2.60 -2.68
CA GLY A 147 19.08 3.82 -2.76
C GLY A 147 19.95 5.01 -3.08
N VAL A 148 20.41 5.69 -2.04
CA VAL A 148 21.14 6.97 -2.09
C VAL A 148 22.23 6.98 -3.17
N ILE A 149 23.14 6.01 -3.14
CA ILE A 149 24.31 6.00 -4.04
C ILE A 149 24.11 5.14 -5.30
N LEU A 150 22.93 4.56 -5.51
CA LEU A 150 22.70 3.60 -6.59
C LEU A 150 22.67 4.25 -7.97
N ASN A 151 21.89 5.32 -8.13
CA ASN A 151 21.61 5.93 -9.43
C ASN A 151 22.38 7.23 -9.71
N THR A 152 23.30 7.59 -8.81
CA THR A 152 24.14 8.79 -8.94
C THR A 152 25.40 8.54 -9.78
N GLU A 153 25.85 9.56 -10.52
CA GLU A 153 27.10 9.53 -11.27
C GLU A 153 28.32 9.78 -10.36
N GLU A 154 28.14 10.46 -9.23
CA GLU A 154 29.21 10.86 -8.29
C GLU A 154 28.90 10.33 -6.86
N PRO A 155 28.95 9.01 -6.60
CA PRO A 155 28.58 8.44 -5.31
C PRO A 155 29.46 8.93 -4.15
N GLU A 156 30.72 9.27 -4.40
CA GLU A 156 31.63 9.85 -3.40
C GLU A 156 31.10 11.21 -2.90
N LYS A 157 30.56 12.03 -3.80
CA LYS A 157 30.00 13.34 -3.45
C LYS A 157 28.74 13.19 -2.61
N ASP A 158 27.83 12.31 -2.98
CA ASP A 158 26.60 12.06 -2.23
C ASP A 158 26.89 11.53 -0.82
N LEU A 159 27.89 10.64 -0.68
CA LEU A 159 28.36 10.18 0.63
C LEU A 159 28.94 11.31 1.46
N LYS A 160 29.75 12.17 0.84
CA LYS A 160 30.35 13.32 1.50
C LYS A 160 29.29 14.32 1.98
N ASP A 161 28.27 14.58 1.18
CA ASP A 161 27.14 15.45 1.53
C ASP A 161 26.34 14.89 2.72
N MET A 162 26.32 13.56 2.88
CA MET A 162 25.76 12.87 4.04
C MET A 162 26.74 12.72 5.22
N GLY A 163 27.97 13.26 5.12
CA GLY A 163 28.99 13.14 6.17
C GLY A 163 29.59 11.74 6.32
N ILE A 164 29.49 10.91 5.27
CA ILE A 164 29.99 9.53 5.22
C ILE A 164 31.28 9.49 4.40
N ASN A 165 32.20 8.60 4.77
CA ASN A 165 33.48 8.45 4.06
C ASN A 165 33.27 7.98 2.61
N GLU A 166 33.89 8.70 1.67
CA GLU A 166 33.82 8.46 0.22
C GLU A 166 34.21 7.01 -0.17
N GLN A 167 35.04 6.32 0.63
CA GLN A 167 35.43 4.92 0.37
C GLN A 167 34.25 3.94 0.27
N PHE A 168 33.11 4.27 0.91
CA PHE A 168 31.92 3.43 0.87
C PHE A 168 31.20 3.46 -0.49
N ALA A 169 31.63 4.32 -1.42
CA ALA A 169 31.16 4.31 -2.80
C ALA A 169 31.39 2.95 -3.48
N LEU A 170 32.40 2.19 -3.05
CA LEU A 170 32.67 0.83 -3.53
C LEU A 170 31.54 -0.16 -3.21
N LEU A 171 30.68 0.15 -2.23
CA LEU A 171 29.53 -0.68 -1.87
C LEU A 171 28.30 -0.42 -2.76
N LYS A 172 28.37 0.53 -3.70
CA LYS A 172 27.29 0.84 -4.63
C LYS A 172 26.76 -0.42 -5.33
N GLY A 173 25.43 -0.60 -5.28
CA GLY A 173 24.74 -1.71 -5.94
C GLY A 173 24.85 -3.07 -5.21
N THR A 174 25.64 -3.17 -4.14
CA THR A 174 25.76 -4.39 -3.35
C THR A 174 24.54 -4.60 -2.44
N THR A 175 24.37 -5.82 -1.91
CA THR A 175 23.28 -6.14 -0.97
C THR A 175 23.84 -6.75 0.31
N TYR A 176 23.12 -6.56 1.41
CA TYR A 176 23.55 -7.03 2.73
C TYR A 176 23.78 -8.57 2.77
N PHE A 177 22.98 -9.33 2.02
CA PHE A 177 23.02 -10.80 1.98
C PHE A 177 23.85 -11.37 0.82
N GLN A 178 24.64 -10.55 0.12
CA GLN A 178 25.43 -11.04 -1.01
C GLN A 178 26.43 -12.12 -0.56
N LYS A 179 26.60 -13.15 -1.39
CA LYS A 179 27.51 -14.27 -1.10
C LYS A 179 28.97 -13.84 -1.03
N TYR A 180 29.40 -12.95 -1.93
CA TYR A 180 30.77 -12.44 -1.98
C TYR A 180 30.75 -11.00 -1.49
N LYS A 181 31.15 -10.79 -0.25
CA LYS A 181 31.14 -9.49 0.41
C LYS A 181 32.48 -8.78 0.24
N MET A 182 32.46 -7.50 -0.12
CA MET A 182 33.66 -6.65 -0.13
C MET A 182 34.11 -6.28 1.30
N VAL A 183 33.15 -6.19 2.21
CA VAL A 183 33.34 -5.93 3.63
C VAL A 183 32.33 -6.77 4.42
N GLU A 184 32.72 -7.26 5.58
CA GLU A 184 31.79 -7.92 6.48
C GLU A 184 30.74 -6.92 6.98
N THR A 185 29.49 -7.13 6.57
CA THR A 185 28.35 -6.23 6.81
C THR A 185 28.03 -6.06 8.29
N ASP A 186 28.40 -7.04 9.12
CA ASP A 186 28.12 -7.11 10.56
C ASP A 186 29.36 -6.78 11.40
N SER A 187 30.41 -6.25 10.76
CA SER A 187 31.65 -5.92 11.46
C SER A 187 31.50 -4.66 12.33
N PRO A 188 32.22 -4.57 13.46
CA PRO A 188 32.31 -3.35 14.25
C PRO A 188 32.76 -2.13 13.44
N PHE A 189 33.57 -2.36 12.39
CA PHE A 189 33.99 -1.32 11.46
C PHE A 189 32.81 -0.67 10.73
N MET A 190 31.87 -1.47 10.20
CA MET A 190 30.67 -0.96 9.52
C MET A 190 29.74 -0.24 10.49
N GLU A 191 29.59 -0.76 11.71
CA GLU A 191 28.80 -0.12 12.76
C GLU A 191 29.34 1.27 13.10
N GLU A 192 30.65 1.38 13.34
CA GLU A 192 31.27 2.65 13.74
C GLU A 192 31.36 3.64 12.58
N ASN A 193 31.74 3.19 11.38
CA ASN A 193 32.13 4.08 10.27
C ASN A 193 31.03 4.29 9.21
N PHE A 194 29.94 3.51 9.26
CA PHE A 194 28.88 3.57 8.25
C PHE A 194 27.50 3.76 8.90
N TYR A 195 26.99 2.77 9.65
CA TYR A 195 25.59 2.76 10.11
C TYR A 195 25.25 3.89 11.10
N ARG A 196 26.18 4.27 11.99
CA ARG A 196 25.94 5.35 12.98
C ARG A 196 25.82 6.75 12.41
N HIS A 197 26.20 6.96 11.15
CA HIS A 197 26.27 8.28 10.54
C HIS A 197 24.94 8.74 9.93
N PHE A 198 23.98 7.83 9.73
CA PHE A 198 22.72 8.16 9.09
C PHE A 198 21.56 7.32 9.60
N GLY A 199 20.35 7.79 9.35
CA GLY A 199 19.12 7.05 9.62
C GLY A 199 18.02 7.54 8.69
N PHE A 200 16.77 7.25 9.03
CA PHE A 200 15.62 7.59 8.19
C PHE A 200 15.53 9.09 7.86
N VAL A 201 15.70 9.97 8.86
CA VAL A 201 15.55 11.43 8.69
C VAL A 201 16.65 12.02 7.80
N PRO A 202 17.95 11.79 8.04
CA PRO A 202 19.00 12.28 7.14
C PRO A 202 18.85 11.79 5.69
N VAL A 203 18.41 10.54 5.47
CA VAL A 203 18.15 10.01 4.13
C VAL A 203 16.98 10.75 3.46
N LEU A 204 15.92 11.02 4.21
CA LEU A 204 14.79 11.80 3.71
C LEU A 204 15.21 13.23 3.33
N GLU A 205 16.01 13.89 4.17
CA GLU A 205 16.57 15.22 3.91
C GLU A 205 17.48 15.24 2.68
N PHE A 206 18.29 14.19 2.50
CA PHE A 206 19.10 14.00 1.31
C PHE A 206 18.22 13.97 0.05
N TYR A 207 17.17 13.14 0.02
CA TYR A 207 16.27 13.05 -1.14
C TYR A 207 15.51 14.36 -1.43
N ILE A 208 15.11 15.11 -0.39
CA ILE A 208 14.48 16.42 -0.56
C ILE A 208 15.45 17.43 -1.19
N SER A 209 16.72 17.37 -0.80
CA SER A 209 17.78 18.24 -1.32
C SER A 209 18.27 17.81 -2.71
N HIS A 210 18.02 16.54 -3.10
CA HIS A 210 18.40 15.94 -4.37
C HIS A 210 17.17 15.47 -5.17
N PRO A 211 16.34 16.40 -5.67
CA PRO A 211 15.06 16.07 -6.30
C PRO A 211 15.19 15.19 -7.54
N ASN A 212 16.30 15.29 -8.29
CA ASN A 212 16.54 14.43 -9.45
C ASN A 212 16.74 12.97 -9.04
N THR A 213 17.57 12.71 -8.02
CA THR A 213 17.80 11.37 -7.46
C THR A 213 16.50 10.80 -6.89
N LEU A 214 15.74 11.63 -6.14
CA LEU A 214 14.43 11.23 -5.63
C LEU A 214 13.45 10.86 -6.77
N LEU A 215 13.36 11.66 -7.83
CA LEU A 215 12.49 11.36 -8.97
C LEU A 215 12.91 10.10 -9.72
N GLN A 216 14.21 9.83 -9.87
CA GLN A 216 14.70 8.58 -10.46
C GLN A 216 14.28 7.37 -9.61
N MET A 217 14.49 7.43 -8.29
CA MET A 217 14.07 6.37 -7.37
C MET A 217 12.56 6.16 -7.36
N LEU A 218 11.77 7.24 -7.42
CA LEU A 218 10.31 7.17 -7.52
C LEU A 218 9.85 6.54 -8.84
N ASN A 219 10.52 6.82 -9.96
CA ASN A 219 10.19 6.19 -11.24
C ASN A 219 10.57 4.71 -11.25
N LEU A 220 11.72 4.35 -10.68
CA LEU A 220 12.15 2.95 -10.52
C LEU A 220 11.16 2.16 -9.65
N SER A 221 10.76 2.74 -8.52
CA SER A 221 9.68 2.23 -7.68
C SER A 221 8.37 2.09 -8.47
N ALA A 222 7.96 3.10 -9.24
CA ALA A 222 6.73 3.04 -10.05
C ALA A 222 6.74 1.92 -11.11
N GLU A 223 7.89 1.62 -11.72
CA GLU A 223 8.05 0.54 -12.70
C GLU A 223 7.78 -0.84 -12.06
N HIS A 224 8.18 -1.02 -10.79
CA HIS A 224 8.00 -2.27 -10.07
C HIS A 224 6.70 -2.33 -9.22
N ALA A 225 6.11 -1.18 -8.89
CA ALA A 225 4.96 -1.06 -7.99
C ALA A 225 3.71 -1.82 -8.40
N PHE A 226 3.58 -2.17 -9.67
CA PHE A 226 2.41 -2.92 -10.17
C PHE A 226 2.65 -4.43 -10.26
N THR A 227 3.83 -4.89 -9.87
CA THR A 227 4.22 -6.29 -9.85
C THR A 227 3.86 -6.90 -8.49
N ILE A 228 2.71 -7.60 -8.42
CA ILE A 228 2.18 -8.14 -7.16
C ILE A 228 3.10 -9.20 -6.53
N ARG A 229 3.75 -10.04 -7.34
CA ARG A 229 4.65 -11.11 -6.88
C ARG A 229 6.07 -10.91 -7.40
N PRO A 230 7.12 -11.13 -6.60
CA PRO A 230 8.50 -11.07 -7.06
C PRO A 230 8.72 -11.98 -8.26
N LEU A 231 9.36 -11.45 -9.31
CA LEU A 231 9.64 -12.22 -10.52
C LEU A 231 10.75 -13.28 -10.31
N GLU A 232 11.54 -13.15 -9.26
CA GLU A 232 12.63 -14.10 -9.01
C GLU A 232 12.18 -15.35 -8.23
N MET A 233 10.95 -15.36 -7.71
CA MET A 233 10.45 -16.47 -6.87
C MET A 233 9.55 -17.44 -7.66
N GLY A 234 9.87 -18.73 -7.53
CA GLY A 234 9.01 -19.83 -7.99
C GLY A 234 7.90 -20.14 -6.99
N ASN A 235 6.81 -20.76 -7.45
CA ASN A 235 5.66 -21.11 -6.60
C ASN A 235 5.20 -22.57 -6.75
N TYR A 236 6.12 -23.45 -7.14
CA TYR A 236 5.93 -24.90 -7.10
C TYR A 236 6.69 -25.51 -5.93
N GLU A 237 6.09 -26.51 -5.31
CA GLU A 237 6.81 -27.40 -4.39
C GLU A 237 7.87 -28.23 -5.13
N LYS A 238 8.88 -28.68 -4.38
CA LYS A 238 9.91 -29.60 -4.90
C LYS A 238 9.31 -30.91 -5.44
N SER A 239 8.21 -31.38 -4.84
CA SER A 239 7.45 -32.56 -5.24
C SER A 239 6.87 -32.46 -6.66
N ALA A 240 6.60 -31.24 -7.14
CA ALA A 240 6.02 -31.00 -8.47
C ALA A 240 7.02 -31.21 -9.62
N GLY A 241 8.32 -31.44 -9.33
CA GLY A 241 9.35 -31.72 -10.32
C GLY A 241 9.61 -30.59 -11.31
N LYS A 242 9.22 -29.35 -10.98
CA LYS A 242 9.41 -28.18 -11.83
C LYS A 242 10.80 -27.57 -11.64
N PRO A 243 11.36 -26.91 -12.67
CA PRO A 243 12.63 -26.19 -12.54
C PRO A 243 12.61 -25.15 -11.42
N PHE A 244 13.78 -24.85 -10.87
CA PHE A 244 13.94 -23.75 -9.90
C PHE A 244 13.39 -22.44 -10.48
N GLY A 245 12.66 -21.67 -9.67
CA GLY A 245 12.03 -20.42 -10.11
C GLY A 245 10.80 -20.57 -11.01
N ALA A 246 10.36 -21.80 -11.32
CA ALA A 246 9.17 -22.00 -12.14
C ALA A 246 7.90 -21.46 -11.47
N LYS A 247 7.01 -20.87 -12.27
CA LYS A 247 5.76 -20.25 -11.83
C LYS A 247 4.56 -20.87 -12.51
N THR A 248 3.46 -21.01 -11.80
CA THR A 248 2.17 -21.32 -12.42
C THR A 248 1.60 -20.09 -13.15
N GLY A 249 1.04 -20.35 -14.32
CA GLY A 249 0.21 -19.42 -15.11
C GLY A 249 -1.29 -19.66 -14.93
N PHE A 250 -1.67 -20.51 -13.98
CA PHE A 250 -3.08 -20.72 -13.65
C PHE A 250 -3.65 -19.45 -12.99
N PHE A 251 -4.75 -18.94 -13.53
CA PHE A 251 -5.49 -17.80 -12.97
C PHE A 251 -4.59 -16.57 -12.66
N THR A 252 -3.77 -16.17 -13.63
CA THR A 252 -2.87 -15.00 -13.57
C THR A 252 -3.28 -13.87 -14.53
N LEU A 253 -4.52 -13.89 -15.03
CA LEU A 253 -4.98 -12.95 -16.05
C LEU A 253 -4.85 -11.51 -15.58
N TYR A 254 -5.29 -11.23 -14.34
CA TYR A 254 -5.31 -9.88 -13.82
C TYR A 254 -3.90 -9.36 -13.58
N SER A 255 -3.05 -10.13 -12.90
CA SER A 255 -1.66 -9.75 -12.63
C SER A 255 -0.84 -9.58 -13.91
N THR A 256 -1.08 -10.39 -14.94
CA THR A 256 -0.41 -10.27 -16.24
C THR A 256 -0.86 -9.01 -16.99
N VAL A 257 -2.17 -8.73 -17.05
CA VAL A 257 -2.68 -7.51 -17.69
C VAL A 257 -2.19 -6.28 -16.96
N LYS A 258 -2.26 -6.28 -15.62
CA LYS A 258 -1.78 -5.18 -14.78
C LYS A 258 -0.31 -4.90 -15.02
N HIS A 259 0.56 -5.90 -14.99
CA HIS A 259 1.98 -5.70 -15.24
C HIS A 259 2.27 -5.05 -16.61
N ASN A 260 1.56 -5.47 -17.66
CA ASN A 260 1.78 -4.97 -19.02
C ASN A 260 1.11 -3.62 -19.31
N ALA A 261 0.00 -3.30 -18.63
CA ALA A 261 -0.79 -2.10 -18.89
C ALA A 261 -0.49 -0.96 -17.91
N SER A 262 0.19 -1.26 -16.80
CA SER A 262 0.50 -0.27 -15.78
C SER A 262 1.50 0.77 -16.26
N PRO A 263 1.34 2.03 -15.82
CA PRO A 263 2.28 3.07 -16.20
C PRO A 263 3.64 2.86 -15.53
N SER A 264 4.70 3.15 -16.26
CA SER A 264 6.10 3.04 -15.78
C SER A 264 6.62 4.30 -15.10
N SER A 265 5.79 5.30 -14.83
CA SER A 265 6.24 6.57 -14.24
C SER A 265 5.45 6.97 -13.00
N PHE A 266 6.17 7.56 -12.04
CA PHE A 266 5.59 8.06 -10.81
C PHE A 266 4.55 9.15 -11.07
N GLY A 267 4.78 10.00 -12.08
CA GLY A 267 3.83 11.03 -12.49
C GLY A 267 2.46 10.47 -12.85
N MET A 268 2.40 9.29 -13.48
CA MET A 268 1.13 8.64 -13.80
C MET A 268 0.42 8.09 -12.56
N ILE A 269 1.16 7.62 -11.54
CA ILE A 269 0.58 7.24 -10.25
C ILE A 269 -0.07 8.46 -9.59
N VAL A 270 0.61 9.60 -9.60
CA VAL A 270 0.07 10.87 -9.08
C VAL A 270 -1.18 11.29 -9.86
N LEU A 271 -1.15 11.25 -11.19
CA LEU A 271 -2.31 11.59 -12.01
C LEU A 271 -3.50 10.65 -11.76
N PHE A 272 -3.25 9.34 -11.63
CA PHE A 272 -4.28 8.38 -11.25
C PHE A 272 -4.89 8.72 -9.89
N ALA A 273 -4.06 8.94 -8.87
CA ALA A 273 -4.51 9.30 -7.53
C ALA A 273 -5.38 10.57 -7.54
N LEU A 274 -4.93 11.62 -8.23
CA LEU A 274 -5.69 12.86 -8.40
C LEU A 274 -7.02 12.62 -9.11
N ALA A 275 -7.03 11.86 -10.21
CA ALA A 275 -8.25 11.55 -10.96
C ALA A 275 -9.28 10.80 -10.09
N VAL A 276 -8.83 9.84 -9.29
CA VAL A 276 -9.69 9.08 -8.39
C VAL A 276 -10.23 9.96 -7.25
N ILE A 277 -9.39 10.76 -6.60
CA ILE A 277 -9.82 11.71 -5.56
C ILE A 277 -10.83 12.71 -6.12
N LEU A 278 -10.58 13.29 -7.30
CA LEU A 278 -11.50 14.21 -7.96
C LEU A 278 -12.81 13.52 -8.35
N GLY A 279 -12.76 12.26 -8.80
CA GLY A 279 -13.94 11.46 -9.12
C GLY A 279 -14.84 11.24 -7.92
N TYR A 280 -14.27 10.88 -6.77
CA TYR A 280 -15.01 10.57 -5.54
C TYR A 280 -15.33 11.78 -4.65
N SER A 281 -14.67 12.93 -4.88
CA SER A 281 -14.94 14.17 -4.13
C SER A 281 -16.18 14.93 -4.63
N ARG A 282 -16.78 14.51 -5.75
CA ARG A 282 -18.02 15.10 -6.28
C ARG A 282 -19.14 15.05 -5.24
N GLY A 283 -19.68 16.22 -4.90
CA GLY A 283 -20.75 16.38 -3.91
C GLY A 283 -20.29 16.33 -2.45
N SER A 284 -19.00 16.13 -2.17
CA SER A 284 -18.46 16.07 -0.81
C SER A 284 -18.56 17.43 -0.10
N ILE A 285 -18.35 18.54 -0.80
CA ILE A 285 -18.54 19.89 -0.23
C ILE A 285 -19.99 20.08 0.24
N GLN A 286 -20.97 19.61 -0.54
CA GLN A 286 -22.38 19.70 -0.17
C GLN A 286 -22.71 18.84 1.04
N LYS A 287 -22.23 17.58 1.07
CA LYS A 287 -22.40 16.69 2.22
C LYS A 287 -21.77 17.26 3.49
N TRP A 288 -20.58 17.85 3.40
CA TRP A 288 -19.93 18.54 4.51
C TRP A 288 -20.79 19.68 5.04
N ARG A 289 -21.29 20.55 4.16
CA ARG A 289 -22.17 21.68 4.53
C ARG A 289 -23.48 21.22 5.17
N LEU A 290 -24.01 20.07 4.75
CA LEU A 290 -25.21 19.46 5.30
C LEU A 290 -24.96 18.64 6.59
N GLY A 291 -23.70 18.49 7.01
CA GLY A 291 -23.33 17.65 8.16
C GLY A 291 -23.51 16.14 7.92
N ASP A 292 -23.61 15.70 6.67
CA ASP A 292 -23.66 14.27 6.29
C ASP A 292 -22.26 13.67 6.25
N PHE A 293 -21.64 13.53 7.43
CA PHE A 293 -20.31 12.92 7.56
C PHE A 293 -20.29 11.45 7.16
N ARG A 294 -21.41 10.73 7.31
CA ARG A 294 -21.50 9.34 6.83
C ARG A 294 -21.35 9.26 5.33
N GLY A 295 -21.98 10.18 4.59
CA GLY A 295 -21.85 10.28 3.14
C GLY A 295 -20.42 10.59 2.65
N LEU A 296 -19.53 11.05 3.52
CA LEU A 296 -18.13 11.35 3.24
C LEU A 296 -17.19 10.15 3.46
N VAL A 297 -17.60 9.13 4.21
CA VAL A 297 -16.77 7.95 4.54
C VAL A 297 -16.25 7.23 3.29
N ARG A 298 -16.99 7.26 2.18
CA ARG A 298 -16.52 6.70 0.90
C ARG A 298 -15.33 7.46 0.32
N LEU A 299 -15.32 8.80 0.42
CA LEU A 299 -14.17 9.62 0.01
C LEU A 299 -13.01 9.40 0.99
N ASP A 300 -13.31 9.29 2.28
CA ASP A 300 -12.30 9.04 3.31
C ASP A 300 -11.56 7.71 3.09
N LEU A 301 -12.29 6.64 2.73
CA LEU A 301 -11.69 5.38 2.29
C LEU A 301 -10.75 5.58 1.09
N VAL A 302 -11.14 6.37 0.08
CA VAL A 302 -10.27 6.66 -1.07
C VAL A 302 -9.00 7.39 -0.62
N LEU A 303 -9.12 8.37 0.27
CA LEU A 303 -7.97 9.08 0.82
C LEU A 303 -7.08 8.16 1.66
N ILE A 304 -7.65 7.21 2.41
CA ILE A 304 -6.88 6.20 3.15
C ILE A 304 -6.12 5.32 2.17
N LEU A 305 -6.79 4.76 1.15
CA LEU A 305 -6.14 3.91 0.15
C LEU A 305 -5.00 4.63 -0.58
N VAL A 306 -5.24 5.87 -1.03
CA VAL A 306 -4.21 6.69 -1.68
C VAL A 306 -3.09 7.07 -0.71
N GLY A 307 -3.43 7.52 0.49
CA GLY A 307 -2.44 7.90 1.51
C GLY A 307 -1.57 6.73 1.93
N THR A 308 -2.15 5.54 2.08
CA THR A 308 -1.42 4.30 2.35
C THR A 308 -0.49 3.95 1.18
N SER A 309 -0.97 4.04 -0.06
CA SER A 309 -0.15 3.84 -1.25
C SER A 309 1.09 4.74 -1.26
N PHE A 310 0.93 6.05 -1.05
CA PHE A 310 2.08 6.97 -1.01
C PHE A 310 2.98 6.77 0.21
N ALA A 311 2.43 6.42 1.36
CA ALA A 311 3.21 6.09 2.54
C ALA A 311 4.11 4.87 2.29
N VAL A 312 3.60 3.84 1.63
CA VAL A 312 4.36 2.62 1.27
C VAL A 312 5.48 2.94 0.26
N LEU A 313 5.20 3.72 -0.78
CA LEU A 313 6.23 4.12 -1.75
C LEU A 313 7.35 4.91 -1.08
N LEU A 314 7.00 5.87 -0.21
CA LEU A 314 7.98 6.68 0.52
C LEU A 314 8.82 5.82 1.47
N THR A 315 8.21 4.94 2.26
CA THR A 315 8.95 4.09 3.20
C THR A 315 9.85 3.09 2.51
N THR A 316 9.44 2.59 1.34
CA THR A 316 10.28 1.68 0.54
C THR A 316 11.55 2.40 0.08
N ILE A 317 11.42 3.57 -0.55
CA ILE A 317 12.57 4.31 -1.10
C ILE A 317 13.52 4.80 0.00
N VAL A 318 12.98 5.31 1.11
CA VAL A 318 13.79 5.89 2.20
C VAL A 318 14.32 4.82 3.15
N GLY A 319 13.59 3.71 3.34
CA GLY A 319 13.90 2.69 4.33
C GLY A 319 14.60 1.44 3.79
N ASP A 320 14.44 1.12 2.50
CA ASP A 320 14.98 -0.11 1.90
C ASP A 320 15.71 0.15 0.55
N GLY A 321 15.51 1.33 -0.06
CA GLY A 321 16.02 1.63 -1.41
C GLY A 321 15.30 0.79 -2.48
N GLU A 322 16.03 0.32 -3.49
CA GLU A 322 15.53 -0.55 -4.55
C GLU A 322 15.48 -2.04 -4.15
N ALA A 323 15.92 -2.41 -2.95
CA ALA A 323 15.94 -3.82 -2.57
C ALA A 323 14.50 -4.39 -2.46
N ASP A 324 14.24 -5.49 -3.16
CA ASP A 324 12.98 -6.25 -3.11
C ASP A 324 11.69 -5.41 -3.32
N LEU A 325 11.73 -4.36 -4.17
CA LEU A 325 10.62 -3.42 -4.40
C LEU A 325 9.23 -4.07 -4.51
N ALA A 326 9.10 -5.09 -5.38
CA ALA A 326 7.81 -5.78 -5.61
C ALA A 326 7.17 -6.33 -4.32
N LYS A 327 7.99 -6.80 -3.37
CA LYS A 327 7.51 -7.30 -2.07
C LYS A 327 7.15 -6.14 -1.14
N HIS A 328 8.00 -5.11 -1.07
CA HIS A 328 7.78 -3.95 -0.21
C HIS A 328 6.57 -3.10 -0.66
N GLU A 329 6.23 -3.14 -1.95
CA GLU A 329 5.10 -2.44 -2.56
C GLU A 329 3.82 -3.30 -2.67
N PHE A 330 3.79 -4.48 -2.02
CA PHE A 330 2.61 -5.34 -2.02
C PHE A 330 1.36 -4.61 -1.50
N LEU A 331 1.47 -3.83 -0.41
CA LEU A 331 0.35 -3.09 0.14
C LEU A 331 -0.12 -1.97 -0.80
N PHE A 332 0.80 -1.34 -1.55
CA PHE A 332 0.44 -0.41 -2.62
C PHE A 332 -0.45 -1.09 -3.65
N ASN A 333 -0.11 -2.31 -4.08
CA ASN A 333 -0.92 -3.09 -5.02
C ASN A 333 -2.33 -3.35 -4.49
N VAL A 334 -2.44 -3.78 -3.23
CA VAL A 334 -3.75 -4.03 -2.60
C VAL A 334 -4.61 -2.77 -2.59
N CYS A 335 -4.04 -1.63 -2.19
CA CYS A 335 -4.76 -0.36 -2.18
C CYS A 335 -5.20 0.06 -3.59
N PHE A 336 -4.30 -0.05 -4.57
CA PHE A 336 -4.59 0.24 -5.98
C PHE A 336 -5.73 -0.66 -6.51
N ASP A 337 -5.72 -1.95 -6.18
CA ASP A 337 -6.67 -2.93 -6.71
C ASP A 337 -8.07 -2.76 -6.10
N ILE A 338 -8.14 -2.34 -4.84
CA ILE A 338 -9.40 -1.92 -4.21
C ILE A 338 -9.95 -0.66 -4.90
N LEU A 339 -9.10 0.32 -5.22
CA LEU A 339 -9.51 1.52 -5.96
C LEU A 339 -10.02 1.15 -7.36
N ILE A 340 -9.31 0.28 -8.08
CA ILE A 340 -9.75 -0.23 -9.39
C ILE A 340 -11.11 -0.92 -9.27
N LEU A 341 -11.31 -1.79 -8.28
CA LEU A 341 -12.60 -2.44 -8.07
C LEU A 341 -13.72 -1.42 -7.78
N MET A 342 -13.46 -0.39 -6.98
CA MET A 342 -14.42 0.68 -6.70
C MET A 342 -14.78 1.48 -7.96
N ILE A 343 -13.80 1.77 -8.82
CA ILE A 343 -14.00 2.44 -10.11
C ILE A 343 -14.84 1.57 -11.04
N LEU A 344 -14.46 0.30 -11.21
CA LEU A 344 -15.21 -0.67 -12.03
C LEU A 344 -16.65 -0.81 -11.54
N ALA A 345 -16.88 -0.85 -10.23
CA ALA A 345 -18.22 -0.87 -9.68
C ALA A 345 -19.04 0.38 -10.02
N SER A 346 -18.41 1.56 -9.92
CA SER A 346 -19.07 2.84 -10.22
C SER A 346 -19.41 2.94 -11.72
N LEU A 347 -18.51 2.47 -12.60
CA LEU A 347 -18.75 2.40 -14.05
C LEU A 347 -19.83 1.37 -14.40
N THR A 348 -19.84 0.21 -13.75
CA THR A 348 -20.83 -0.84 -13.95
C THR A 348 -22.22 -0.35 -13.53
N GLU A 349 -22.33 0.33 -12.40
CA GLU A 349 -23.59 0.92 -11.94
C GLU A 349 -24.08 1.99 -12.93
N PHE A 350 -23.22 2.92 -13.33
CA PHE A 350 -23.56 3.97 -14.29
C PHE A 350 -24.04 3.40 -15.63
N THR A 351 -23.32 2.44 -16.21
CA THR A 351 -23.70 1.82 -17.49
C THR A 351 -25.01 1.05 -17.38
N TRP A 352 -25.23 0.33 -16.28
CA TRP A 352 -26.48 -0.40 -16.03
C TRP A 352 -27.68 0.54 -15.93
N GLU A 353 -27.55 1.67 -15.21
CA GLU A 353 -28.60 2.68 -15.13
C GLU A 353 -28.97 3.26 -16.51
N GLN A 354 -27.97 3.51 -17.37
CA GLN A 354 -28.22 4.01 -18.73
C GLN A 354 -28.96 2.97 -19.59
N ILE A 355 -28.59 1.70 -19.48
CA ILE A 355 -29.27 0.60 -20.18
C ILE A 355 -30.72 0.46 -19.68
N ALA A 356 -30.93 0.48 -18.37
CA ALA A 356 -32.26 0.39 -17.76
C ALA A 356 -33.17 1.55 -18.20
N LYS A 357 -32.65 2.79 -18.21
CA LYS A 357 -33.37 3.97 -18.72
C LYS A 357 -33.75 3.82 -20.20
N ARG A 358 -32.86 3.29 -21.04
CA ARG A 358 -33.14 3.04 -22.48
C ARG A 358 -34.19 1.96 -22.70
N ARG A 359 -34.20 0.89 -21.90
CA ARG A 359 -35.22 -0.18 -21.98
C ARG A 359 -36.59 0.32 -21.53
N ALA A 360 -36.65 1.10 -20.45
CA ALA A 360 -37.91 1.71 -19.99
C ALA A 360 -38.55 2.61 -21.07
N LYS A 361 -37.73 3.39 -21.79
CA LYS A 361 -38.19 4.24 -22.91
C LYS A 361 -38.65 3.49 -24.16
N LYS A 362 -38.35 2.19 -24.31
CA LYS A 362 -38.81 1.37 -25.44
C LYS A 362 -40.14 0.66 -25.18
N HIS A 363 -40.62 0.67 -23.93
CA HIS A 363 -41.88 0.05 -23.50
C HIS A 363 -42.96 1.09 -23.13
N VAL A 364 -42.70 2.35 -23.45
CA VAL A 364 -43.65 3.48 -23.52
C VAL A 364 -43.73 3.88 -24.98
#